data_AF-A0AB73FG51-F1
#
_entry.id   AF-A0AB73FG51-F1
#
_cell.length_a   1.000
_cell.length_b   1.000
_cell.length_c   1.000
_cell.angle_alpha   90.00
_cell.angle_beta   90.00
_cell.angle_gamma   90.00
#
_symmetry.space_group_name_H-M   'P 1'
#
loop_
_entity.id
_entity.type
_entity.pdbx_description
1 polymer ?
#
loop_
_entity_poly.entity_id
_entity_poly.type
_entity_poly.pdbx_seq_one_letter_code
_entity_poly.pdbx_strand_id
1 'polypeptide(L)'
;MSNFISNAFMMPNDLIDKGYMAKMKGAALPCYLFIVRKTRGWNKSNDNISISQLVEGTGYKKDAVLGGVEQLITMGIVEKISFQNRPSKYILTDNIIAVGNTDSDNSAVGNTDTAVDISDSNLSEIPTHKNNIKTTNTKTNVISDSKAKFSFVEALKKLGANDQLINDWLAVRKTKKASNNQTSFSRFESQLSKANLDINTVLRICIERDWKGFDASWLANVNLSEYQEQTQQTIPEQPATQFKGVAKKFKGMDQ
;
A
#
# COMPACT_ATOMS: atom_id res chain seq x y z
N MET A 1 8.07 52.49 -0.19
CA MET A 1 8.72 51.90 1.00
C MET A 1 8.23 50.47 1.13
N SER A 2 9.08 49.51 1.47
CA SER A 2 8.63 48.15 1.78
C SER A 2 7.95 48.14 3.15
N ASN A 3 6.73 47.62 3.23
CA ASN A 3 6.02 47.46 4.50
C ASN A 3 6.68 46.29 5.26
N PHE A 4 7.60 46.59 6.17
CA PHE A 4 8.22 45.60 7.03
C PHE A 4 7.20 45.06 8.04
N ILE A 5 6.96 43.74 7.99
CA ILE A 5 6.05 43.05 8.91
C ILE A 5 6.89 42.25 9.91
N SER A 6 6.94 42.72 11.16
CA SER A 6 7.60 42.02 12.26
C SER A 6 7.03 40.61 12.46
N ASN A 7 7.90 39.65 12.78
CA ASN A 7 7.57 38.23 13.00
C ASN A 7 6.95 37.48 11.81
N ALA A 8 6.99 38.04 10.59
CA ALA A 8 6.62 37.32 9.36
C ALA A 8 7.82 36.58 8.75
N PHE A 9 7.53 35.60 7.87
CA PHE A 9 8.51 34.98 6.98
C PHE A 9 7.89 34.81 5.59
N MET A 10 8.72 34.88 4.54
CA MET A 10 8.26 34.80 3.14
C MET A 10 8.25 33.36 2.62
N MET A 11 7.24 33.03 1.81
CA MET A 11 7.12 31.76 1.09
C MET A 11 7.06 32.01 -0.42
N PRO A 12 7.43 31.03 -1.27
CA PRO A 12 7.26 31.15 -2.71
C PRO A 12 5.77 31.10 -3.09
N ASN A 13 5.29 32.04 -3.91
CA ASN A 13 3.92 32.02 -4.45
C ASN A 13 3.65 30.72 -5.23
N ASP A 14 4.68 30.21 -5.93
CA ASP A 14 4.74 28.90 -6.58
C ASP A 14 4.14 27.75 -5.76
N LEU A 15 4.28 27.75 -4.43
CA LEU A 15 3.70 26.74 -3.53
C LEU A 15 2.18 26.61 -3.73
N ILE A 16 1.53 27.75 -3.96
CA ILE A 16 0.09 27.88 -4.18
C ILE A 16 -0.21 27.79 -5.67
N ASP A 17 0.44 28.64 -6.48
CA ASP A 17 0.08 28.88 -7.88
C ASP A 17 0.31 27.66 -8.78
N LYS A 18 1.38 26.89 -8.52
CA LYS A 18 1.66 25.62 -9.23
C LYS A 18 0.97 24.41 -8.58
N GLY A 19 0.06 24.64 -7.63
CA GLY A 19 -0.79 23.63 -7.00
C GLY A 19 -0.07 22.66 -6.07
N TYR A 20 1.15 22.96 -5.59
CA TYR A 20 1.87 22.07 -4.68
C TYR A 20 1.17 21.92 -3.33
N MET A 21 0.51 22.96 -2.82
CA MET A 21 -0.33 22.91 -1.62
C MET A 21 -1.41 21.81 -1.71
N ALA A 22 -2.03 21.63 -2.88
CA ALA A 22 -3.05 20.58 -3.09
C ALA A 22 -2.45 19.16 -3.15
N LYS A 23 -1.16 19.04 -3.48
CA LYS A 23 -0.40 17.79 -3.48
C LYS A 23 0.08 17.43 -2.06
N MET A 24 0.43 18.42 -1.22
CA MET A 24 0.87 18.28 0.18
C MET A 24 -0.27 17.89 1.14
N LYS A 25 -0.74 16.65 1.06
CA LYS A 25 -1.86 16.16 1.88
C LYS A 25 -1.42 15.79 3.29
N GLY A 26 -2.27 16.09 4.28
CA GLY A 26 -2.02 15.73 5.68
C GLY A 26 -0.83 16.48 6.29
N ALA A 27 0.11 15.74 6.89
CA ALA A 27 1.23 16.32 7.63
C ALA A 27 2.30 17.02 6.75
N ALA A 28 2.29 16.80 5.42
CA ALA A 28 3.31 17.35 4.52
C ALA A 28 3.35 18.90 4.55
N LEU A 29 2.21 19.58 4.41
CA LEU A 29 2.14 21.03 4.41
C LEU A 29 2.57 21.64 5.78
N PRO A 30 2.07 21.18 6.94
CA PRO A 30 2.58 21.58 8.25
C PRO A 30 4.09 21.36 8.42
N CYS A 31 4.63 20.21 7.99
CA CYS A 31 6.07 19.95 8.04
C CYS A 31 6.85 20.97 7.19
N TYR A 32 6.40 21.28 5.97
CA TYR A 32 7.01 22.30 5.12
C TYR A 32 7.00 23.67 5.79
N LEU A 33 5.84 24.13 6.27
CA LEU A 33 5.68 25.41 6.96
C LEU A 33 6.63 25.54 8.18
N PHE A 34 6.76 24.47 8.97
CA PHE A 34 7.67 24.45 10.11
C PHE A 34 9.14 24.53 9.70
N ILE A 35 9.54 23.80 8.64
CA ILE A 35 10.90 23.86 8.08
C ILE A 35 11.18 25.27 7.54
N VAL A 36 10.25 25.90 6.83
CA VAL A 36 10.40 27.30 6.36
C VAL A 36 10.54 28.27 7.55
N ARG A 37 9.75 28.11 8.61
CA ARG A 37 9.87 28.93 9.83
C ARG A 37 11.23 28.76 10.52
N LYS A 38 11.83 27.56 10.50
CA LYS A 38 13.15 27.27 11.08
C LYS A 38 14.33 27.71 10.20
N THR A 39 14.13 27.78 8.89
CA THR A 39 15.15 28.19 7.90
C THR A 39 15.02 29.67 7.53
N ARG A 40 14.15 30.02 6.57
CA ARG A 40 13.94 31.40 6.10
C ARG A 40 13.49 32.34 7.21
N GLY A 41 12.66 31.85 8.14
CA GLY A 41 12.27 32.61 9.34
C GLY A 41 13.41 32.90 10.35
N TRP A 42 14.63 32.46 10.06
CA TRP A 42 15.88 32.80 10.76
C TRP A 42 16.97 33.31 9.78
N ASN A 43 16.59 33.66 8.55
CA ASN A 43 17.49 34.04 7.46
C ASN A 43 18.57 32.98 7.13
N LYS A 44 18.18 31.69 7.11
CA LYS A 44 19.04 30.55 6.74
C LYS A 44 18.44 29.78 5.57
N SER A 45 19.29 29.18 4.72
CA SER A 45 18.85 28.24 3.66
C SER A 45 18.57 26.82 4.17
N ASN A 46 19.06 26.48 5.37
CA ASN A 46 19.01 25.14 5.95
C ASN A 46 19.05 25.18 7.48
N ASP A 47 18.54 24.14 8.15
CA ASP A 47 18.59 24.00 9.60
C ASP A 47 18.59 22.52 10.03
N ASN A 48 19.09 22.24 11.24
CA ASN A 48 19.14 20.90 11.81
C ASN A 48 17.92 20.66 12.71
N ILE A 49 16.95 19.88 12.24
CA ILE A 49 15.65 19.72 12.90
C ILE A 49 15.44 18.25 13.30
N SER A 50 15.10 18.03 14.57
CA SER A 50 14.77 16.70 15.08
C SER A 50 13.33 16.31 14.73
N ILE A 51 13.06 15.00 14.66
CA ILE A 51 11.69 14.49 14.45
C ILE A 51 10.77 14.95 15.60
N SER A 52 11.27 15.02 16.84
CA SER A 52 10.50 15.51 17.99
C SER A 52 10.06 16.97 17.80
N GLN A 53 10.95 17.86 17.32
CA GLN A 53 10.59 19.26 17.02
C GLN A 53 9.54 19.37 15.90
N LEU A 54 9.57 18.48 14.90
CA LEU A 54 8.53 18.42 13.87
C LEU A 54 7.20 17.92 14.44
N VAL A 55 7.21 16.89 15.29
CA VAL A 55 6.00 16.39 15.99
C VAL A 55 5.37 17.47 16.86
N GLU A 56 6.17 18.15 17.69
CA GLU A 56 5.74 19.25 18.55
C GLU A 56 5.24 20.44 17.73
N GLY A 57 6.00 20.86 16.72
CA GLY A 57 5.71 22.04 15.91
C GLY A 57 4.55 21.90 14.92
N THR A 58 4.17 20.66 14.57
CA THR A 58 3.05 20.39 13.65
C THR A 58 1.82 19.79 14.34
N GLY A 59 1.97 19.26 15.56
CA GLY A 59 0.93 18.52 16.27
C GLY A 59 0.65 17.11 15.70
N TYR A 60 1.37 16.67 14.67
CA TYR A 60 1.17 15.35 14.07
C TYR A 60 1.99 14.26 14.76
N LYS A 61 1.42 13.04 14.82
CA LYS A 61 2.14 11.85 15.29
C LYS A 61 3.39 11.58 14.44
N LYS A 62 4.43 11.02 15.07
CA LYS A 62 5.72 10.67 14.46
C LYS A 62 5.61 10.03 13.07
N ASP A 63 4.74 9.03 12.92
CA ASP A 63 4.60 8.29 11.66
C ASP A 63 4.01 9.16 10.53
N ALA A 64 3.06 10.04 10.87
CA ALA A 64 2.50 11.00 9.93
C ALA A 64 3.52 12.08 9.54
N VAL A 65 4.32 12.57 10.50
CA VAL A 65 5.44 13.49 10.23
C VAL A 65 6.46 12.86 9.29
N LEU A 66 6.83 11.59 9.51
CA LEU A 66 7.77 10.87 8.64
C LEU A 66 7.24 10.75 7.21
N GLY A 67 6.01 10.26 7.03
CA GLY A 67 5.39 10.17 5.70
C GLY A 67 5.17 11.53 5.04
N GLY A 68 4.88 12.58 5.81
CA GLY A 68 4.77 13.95 5.32
C GLY A 68 6.11 14.49 4.82
N VAL A 69 7.20 14.27 5.56
CA VAL A 69 8.56 14.64 5.17
C VAL A 69 9.02 13.86 3.95
N GLU A 70 8.77 12.56 3.89
CA GLU A 70 9.02 11.74 2.69
C GLU A 70 8.30 12.30 1.48
N GLN A 71 7.04 12.74 1.62
CA GLN A 71 6.30 13.36 0.53
C GLN A 71 6.92 14.69 0.03
N LEU A 72 7.49 15.50 0.93
CA LEU A 72 8.18 16.75 0.54
C LEU A 72 9.48 16.48 -0.24
N ILE A 73 10.21 15.44 0.16
CA ILE A 73 11.40 14.95 -0.55
C ILE A 73 11.01 14.41 -1.92
N THR A 74 9.92 13.62 -2.01
CA THR A 74 9.37 13.13 -3.29
C THR A 74 8.94 14.26 -4.22
N MET A 75 8.56 15.45 -3.71
CA MET A 75 8.24 16.61 -4.53
C MET A 75 9.45 17.47 -4.93
N GLY A 76 10.66 17.16 -4.44
CA GLY A 76 11.86 17.96 -4.70
C GLY A 76 11.87 19.34 -4.04
N ILE A 77 10.96 19.62 -3.11
CA ILE A 77 10.80 20.94 -2.45
C ILE A 77 11.67 21.05 -1.19
N VAL A 78 12.00 19.90 -0.59
CA VAL A 78 12.85 19.82 0.62
C VAL A 78 13.83 18.66 0.48
N GLU A 79 15.11 18.94 0.63
CA GLU A 79 16.14 17.92 0.77
C GLU A 79 16.41 17.59 2.25
N LYS A 80 16.71 16.33 2.54
CA LYS A 80 16.99 15.82 3.89
C LYS A 80 18.31 15.06 3.92
N ILE A 81 19.25 15.55 4.72
CA ILE A 81 20.51 14.86 5.00
C ILE A 81 20.43 14.25 6.40
N SER A 82 20.36 12.93 6.47
CA SER A 82 20.38 12.18 7.73
C SER A 82 21.80 11.94 8.23
N PHE A 83 21.98 11.90 9.55
CA PHE A 83 23.27 11.66 10.18
C PHE A 83 23.11 10.73 11.39
N GLN A 84 24.19 10.04 11.77
CA GLN A 84 24.21 9.27 13.02
C GLN A 84 24.28 10.21 14.23
N ASN A 85 23.53 9.90 15.29
CA ASN A 85 23.52 10.57 16.59
C ASN A 85 23.30 12.10 16.61
N ARG A 86 22.80 12.70 15.52
CA ARG A 86 22.41 14.12 15.48
C ARG A 86 21.15 14.35 14.63
N PRO A 87 20.41 15.46 14.83
CA PRO A 87 19.22 15.77 14.04
C PRO A 87 19.49 15.78 12.53
N SER A 88 18.47 15.46 11.73
CA SER A 88 18.57 15.55 10.27
C SER A 88 18.65 17.02 9.86
N LYS A 89 19.49 17.31 8.86
CA LYS A 89 19.56 18.62 8.24
C LYS A 89 18.51 18.70 7.13
N TYR A 90 17.70 19.75 7.14
CA TYR A 90 16.74 20.05 6.10
C TYR A 90 17.17 21.28 5.32
N ILE A 91 17.09 21.20 4.00
CA ILE A 91 17.44 22.27 3.05
C ILE A 91 16.18 22.56 2.25
N LEU A 92 15.85 23.84 2.07
CA LEU A 92 14.78 24.23 1.14
C LEU A 92 15.35 24.31 -0.27
N THR A 93 14.63 23.71 -1.22
CA THR A 93 15.03 23.70 -2.63
C THR A 93 14.05 24.56 -3.41
N ASP A 94 14.55 25.62 -4.03
CA ASP A 94 13.74 26.55 -4.84
C ASP A 94 13.51 26.02 -6.27
N ASN A 95 14.32 25.05 -6.68
CA ASN A 95 14.18 24.32 -7.95
C ASN A 95 13.11 23.25 -7.83
N ILE A 96 11.84 23.63 -8.02
CA ILE A 96 10.73 22.67 -7.93
C ILE A 96 10.65 21.83 -9.21
N ILE A 97 11.35 20.69 -9.20
CA ILE A 97 11.22 19.67 -10.25
C ILE A 97 9.78 19.16 -10.21
N ALA A 98 8.99 19.52 -11.22
CA ALA A 98 7.71 18.89 -11.47
C ALA A 98 7.98 17.42 -11.83
N VAL A 99 7.77 16.52 -10.86
CA VAL A 99 8.05 15.08 -11.04
C VAL A 99 7.11 14.46 -12.08
N GLY A 100 7.55 14.53 -13.33
CA GLY A 100 7.39 13.47 -14.32
C GLY A 100 8.74 12.77 -14.47
N ASN A 101 8.76 11.47 -14.22
CA ASN A 101 9.85 10.49 -14.46
C ASN A 101 11.30 11.01 -14.56
N THR A 102 12.09 10.79 -13.51
CA THR A 102 13.49 10.33 -13.66
C THR A 102 13.84 9.35 -12.55
N ASP A 103 14.18 8.12 -12.91
CA ASP A 103 14.98 7.24 -12.06
C ASP A 103 16.40 7.81 -11.92
N SER A 104 17.06 7.44 -10.82
CA SER A 104 18.50 7.51 -10.50
C SER A 104 19.44 8.33 -11.39
N ASP A 105 20.15 9.31 -10.83
CA ASP A 105 21.54 9.07 -10.38
C ASP A 105 22.17 10.26 -9.62
N ASN A 106 23.18 9.96 -8.79
CA ASN A 106 24.01 10.99 -8.16
C ASN A 106 25.12 11.42 -9.14
N SER A 107 25.29 12.73 -9.37
CA SER A 107 26.62 13.25 -9.72
C SER A 107 26.79 14.73 -9.33
N ALA A 108 28.05 15.17 -9.33
CA ALA A 108 28.55 16.33 -8.61
C ALA A 108 28.67 17.62 -9.46
N VAL A 109 28.51 18.76 -8.77
CA VAL A 109 29.30 20.01 -8.89
C VAL A 109 29.46 20.69 -10.25
N GLY A 110 29.09 21.98 -10.31
CA GLY A 110 29.59 22.94 -11.32
C GLY A 110 28.86 24.28 -11.34
N ASN A 111 29.54 25.37 -10.99
CA ASN A 111 29.00 26.75 -11.04
C ASN A 111 28.83 27.27 -12.48
N THR A 112 27.98 28.28 -12.67
CA THR A 112 28.38 29.60 -13.24
C THR A 112 27.29 30.66 -13.04
N ASP A 113 27.68 31.92 -13.07
CA ASP A 113 26.91 33.07 -12.56
C ASP A 113 26.07 33.83 -13.60
N THR A 114 25.17 34.68 -13.06
CA THR A 114 24.70 35.99 -13.57
C THR A 114 23.51 36.10 -14.55
N ALA A 115 22.84 37.27 -14.43
CA ALA A 115 21.96 37.97 -15.37
C ALA A 115 20.43 37.69 -15.36
N VAL A 116 19.77 38.36 -14.42
CA VAL A 116 18.57 39.21 -14.58
C VAL A 116 18.09 39.48 -16.03
N ASP A 117 16.81 39.21 -16.33
CA ASP A 117 15.87 40.24 -16.83
C ASP A 117 14.39 39.88 -16.55
N ILE A 118 13.49 40.86 -16.74
CA ILE A 118 12.08 40.91 -16.36
C ILE A 118 11.17 40.89 -17.61
N SER A 119 9.85 40.78 -17.41
CA SER A 119 8.75 41.01 -18.38
C SER A 119 8.29 39.76 -19.15
N ASP A 120 7.01 39.54 -19.46
CA ASP A 120 5.81 40.35 -19.17
C ASP A 120 4.54 39.49 -18.98
N SER A 121 3.49 40.15 -18.55
CA SER A 121 2.13 39.72 -18.22
C SER A 121 1.31 39.13 -19.39
N ASN A 122 0.36 38.25 -19.06
CA ASN A 122 -1.05 38.36 -19.50
C ASN A 122 -2.00 37.39 -18.76
N LEU A 123 -3.22 37.85 -18.49
CA LEU A 123 -4.34 37.08 -17.94
C LEU A 123 -5.18 36.46 -19.06
N SER A 124 -5.68 35.23 -18.87
CA SER A 124 -7.03 34.86 -19.36
C SER A 124 -7.55 33.55 -18.74
N GLU A 125 -8.59 33.73 -17.90
CA GLU A 125 -9.82 32.95 -17.71
C GLU A 125 -9.87 31.41 -17.87
N ILE A 126 -10.63 30.81 -16.93
CA ILE A 126 -10.97 29.38 -16.80
C ILE A 126 -12.21 29.07 -17.67
N PRO A 127 -12.43 27.82 -18.14
CA PRO A 127 -13.37 26.99 -17.35
C PRO A 127 -13.07 25.47 -17.28
N THR A 128 -13.67 24.89 -16.24
CA THR A 128 -13.83 23.47 -15.87
C THR A 128 -13.94 22.43 -17.00
N HIS A 129 -13.46 21.20 -16.76
CA HIS A 129 -14.29 19.97 -16.85
C HIS A 129 -13.69 18.78 -16.07
N LYS A 130 -14.56 17.91 -15.56
CA LYS A 130 -14.22 16.68 -14.81
C LYS A 130 -13.54 15.65 -15.71
N ASN A 131 -12.60 14.86 -15.17
CA ASN A 131 -12.40 13.48 -15.61
C ASN A 131 -11.93 12.55 -14.48
N ASN A 132 -12.60 11.41 -14.35
CA ASN A 132 -12.29 10.33 -13.42
C ASN A 132 -11.50 9.25 -14.16
N ILE A 133 -10.24 9.01 -13.79
CA ILE A 133 -9.47 7.88 -14.33
C ILE A 133 -8.92 7.05 -13.18
N LYS A 134 -9.48 5.85 -13.04
CA LYS A 134 -8.99 4.75 -12.22
C LYS A 134 -8.08 3.89 -13.11
N THR A 135 -6.77 3.97 -12.93
CA THR A 135 -5.81 3.08 -13.61
C THR A 135 -4.94 2.32 -12.63
N THR A 136 -5.30 1.05 -12.45
CA THR A 136 -4.42 0.01 -11.90
C THR A 136 -3.31 -0.24 -12.92
N ASN A 137 -2.04 -0.17 -12.52
CA ASN A 137 -0.94 -0.70 -13.33
C ASN A 137 -0.05 -1.61 -12.48
N THR A 138 -0.36 -2.91 -12.57
CA THR A 138 0.55 -3.97 -12.15
C THR A 138 1.56 -4.19 -13.27
N LYS A 139 2.86 -4.06 -13.01
CA LYS A 139 3.89 -4.94 -13.59
C LYS A 139 5.21 -4.82 -12.84
N THR A 140 5.64 -5.97 -12.35
CA THR A 140 6.97 -6.29 -11.84
C THR A 140 8.05 -6.12 -12.90
N ASN A 141 9.24 -5.71 -12.50
CA ASN A 141 10.41 -6.53 -12.80
C ASN A 141 11.38 -6.56 -11.60
N VAL A 142 12.11 -7.66 -11.48
CA VAL A 142 13.03 -8.01 -10.37
C VAL A 142 14.46 -7.70 -10.88
N ILE A 143 15.43 -7.28 -10.07
CA ILE A 143 16.37 -8.16 -9.33
C ILE A 143 17.26 -7.29 -8.43
N SER A 144 17.39 -7.67 -7.15
CA SER A 144 18.60 -7.45 -6.36
C SER A 144 18.57 -8.38 -5.14
N ASP A 145 19.32 -9.46 -5.17
CA ASP A 145 19.42 -10.39 -4.04
C ASP A 145 20.20 -9.76 -2.88
N SER A 146 19.52 -9.56 -1.75
CA SER A 146 20.11 -9.74 -0.41
C SER A 146 19.04 -9.70 0.67
N LYS A 147 19.01 -10.75 1.51
CA LYS A 147 18.10 -10.97 2.64
C LYS A 147 16.62 -11.14 2.24
N ALA A 148 16.18 -12.40 2.22
CA ALA A 148 14.82 -12.81 1.86
C ALA A 148 13.73 -11.95 2.53
N LYS A 149 13.12 -11.07 1.73
CA LYS A 149 12.05 -10.19 2.16
C LYS A 149 10.79 -11.03 2.32
N PHE A 150 10.26 -11.13 3.54
CA PHE A 150 9.11 -11.98 3.82
C PHE A 150 7.94 -11.67 2.87
N SER A 151 7.56 -12.68 2.08
CA SER A 151 6.46 -12.63 1.13
C SER A 151 5.27 -13.42 1.68
N PHE A 152 4.20 -12.71 2.02
CA PHE A 152 2.99 -13.31 2.62
C PHE A 152 2.31 -14.32 1.67
N VAL A 153 2.44 -14.13 0.36
CA VAL A 153 1.93 -15.04 -0.68
C VAL A 153 2.71 -16.36 -0.66
N GLU A 154 4.04 -16.30 -0.72
CA GLU A 154 4.91 -17.49 -0.71
C GLU A 154 4.75 -18.30 0.56
N ALA A 155 4.59 -17.63 1.71
CA ALA A 155 4.34 -18.27 2.99
C ALA A 155 3.03 -19.06 3.01
N LEU A 156 1.95 -18.56 2.39
CA LEU A 156 0.69 -19.29 2.23
C LEU A 156 0.79 -20.44 1.21
N LYS A 157 1.45 -20.21 0.07
CA LYS A 157 1.71 -21.27 -0.93
C LYS A 157 2.48 -22.44 -0.31
N LYS A 158 3.47 -22.15 0.54
CA LYS A 158 4.26 -23.17 1.26
C LYS A 158 3.41 -24.02 2.23
N LEU A 159 2.30 -23.48 2.73
CA LEU A 159 1.32 -24.22 3.55
C LEU A 159 0.28 -25.00 2.71
N GLY A 160 0.34 -24.98 1.38
CA GLY A 160 -0.60 -25.69 0.50
C GLY A 160 -1.89 -24.94 0.16
N ALA A 161 -1.93 -23.62 0.37
CA ALA A 161 -3.08 -22.81 -0.03
C ALA A 161 -3.16 -22.60 -1.54
N ASN A 162 -4.37 -22.68 -2.09
CA ASN A 162 -4.66 -22.41 -3.50
C ASN A 162 -4.46 -20.92 -3.84
N ASP A 163 -3.75 -20.65 -4.94
CA ASP A 163 -3.45 -19.31 -5.45
C ASP A 163 -4.66 -18.38 -5.57
N GLN A 164 -5.82 -18.91 -5.97
CA GLN A 164 -7.05 -18.11 -6.08
C GLN A 164 -7.53 -17.64 -4.70
N LEU A 165 -7.60 -18.54 -3.72
CA LEU A 165 -7.98 -18.22 -2.34
C LEU A 165 -6.99 -17.25 -1.68
N ILE A 166 -5.70 -17.36 -2.00
CA ILE A 166 -4.68 -16.38 -1.55
C ILE A 166 -4.98 -14.99 -2.10
N ASN A 167 -5.26 -14.87 -3.40
CA ASN A 167 -5.56 -13.59 -4.05
C ASN A 167 -6.86 -12.95 -3.52
N ASP A 168 -7.91 -13.75 -3.36
CA ASP A 168 -9.21 -13.29 -2.86
C ASP A 168 -9.11 -12.86 -1.38
N TRP A 169 -8.41 -13.62 -0.53
CA TRP A 169 -8.18 -13.22 0.85
C TRP A 169 -7.27 -11.98 0.97
N LEU A 170 -6.31 -11.81 0.06
CA LEU A 170 -5.53 -10.57 -0.02
C LEU A 170 -6.38 -9.36 -0.42
N ALA A 171 -7.41 -9.54 -1.26
CA ALA A 171 -8.37 -8.48 -1.56
C ALA A 171 -9.16 -8.07 -0.29
N VAL A 172 -9.70 -9.03 0.47
CA VAL A 172 -10.35 -8.80 1.78
C VAL A 172 -9.40 -8.09 2.76
N ARG A 173 -8.16 -8.57 2.90
CA ARG A 173 -7.16 -7.93 3.77
C ARG A 173 -6.82 -6.50 3.33
N LYS A 174 -6.84 -6.21 2.03
CA LYS A 174 -6.63 -4.86 1.48
C LYS A 174 -7.79 -3.92 1.79
N THR A 175 -9.05 -4.35 1.62
CA THR A 175 -10.22 -3.52 1.96
C THR A 175 -10.30 -3.24 3.47
N LYS A 176 -10.02 -4.25 4.31
CA LYS A 176 -9.98 -4.14 5.78
C LYS A 176 -8.67 -3.55 6.34
N LYS A 177 -7.74 -3.10 5.48
CA LYS A 177 -6.45 -2.45 5.82
C LYS A 177 -5.57 -3.25 6.81
N ALA A 178 -5.46 -4.57 6.61
CA ALA A 178 -4.60 -5.43 7.43
C ALA A 178 -3.13 -5.40 6.98
N SER A 179 -2.21 -5.61 7.92
CA SER A 179 -0.77 -5.67 7.67
C SER A 179 -0.32 -7.07 7.23
N ASN A 180 0.31 -7.17 6.06
CA ASN A 180 0.78 -8.45 5.50
C ASN A 180 2.27 -8.69 5.87
N ASN A 181 2.54 -8.77 7.16
CA ASN A 181 3.90 -8.96 7.71
C ASN A 181 4.07 -10.34 8.38
N GLN A 182 5.31 -10.70 8.72
CA GLN A 182 5.65 -11.97 9.36
C GLN A 182 4.82 -12.22 10.63
N THR A 183 4.64 -11.21 11.48
CA THR A 183 3.87 -11.34 12.74
C THR A 183 2.40 -11.70 12.48
N SER A 184 1.77 -11.10 11.46
CA SER A 184 0.41 -11.47 11.08
C SER A 184 0.32 -12.88 10.50
N PHE A 185 1.37 -13.36 9.82
CA PHE A 185 1.42 -14.73 9.30
C PHE A 185 1.63 -15.75 10.43
N SER A 186 2.62 -15.55 11.30
CA SER A 186 2.88 -16.45 12.43
C SER A 186 1.69 -16.52 13.41
N ARG A 187 0.90 -15.43 13.56
CA ARG A 187 -0.38 -15.51 14.28
C ARG A 187 -1.40 -16.40 13.54
N PHE A 188 -1.53 -16.26 12.22
CA PHE A 188 -2.44 -17.08 11.41
C PHE A 188 -2.07 -18.57 11.48
N GLU A 189 -0.79 -18.89 11.28
CA GLU A 189 -0.22 -20.24 11.38
C GLU A 189 -0.47 -20.87 12.76
N SER A 190 -0.24 -20.12 13.84
CA SER A 190 -0.53 -20.56 15.22
C SER A 190 -2.04 -20.75 15.52
N GLN A 191 -2.94 -20.18 14.71
CA GLN A 191 -4.38 -20.38 14.84
C GLN A 191 -4.88 -21.51 13.94
N LEU A 192 -4.28 -21.69 12.76
CA LEU A 192 -4.50 -22.82 11.87
C LEU A 192 -4.14 -24.14 12.57
N SER A 193 -2.99 -24.20 13.25
CA SER A 193 -2.58 -25.39 14.02
C SER A 193 -3.47 -25.71 15.22
N LYS A 194 -4.18 -24.72 15.78
CA LYS A 194 -5.19 -24.94 16.83
C LYS A 194 -6.53 -25.40 16.28
N ALA A 195 -6.90 -24.94 15.08
CA ALA A 195 -8.14 -25.32 14.42
C ALA A 195 -8.09 -26.76 13.88
N ASN A 196 -6.90 -27.24 13.50
CA ASN A 196 -6.69 -28.55 12.90
C ASN A 196 -7.59 -28.79 11.66
N LEU A 197 -7.70 -27.76 10.82
CA LEU A 197 -8.46 -27.76 9.56
C LEU A 197 -7.52 -27.53 8.38
N ASP A 198 -7.98 -27.92 7.18
CA ASP A 198 -7.28 -27.57 5.95
C ASP A 198 -7.23 -26.06 5.73
N ILE A 199 -6.10 -25.59 5.17
CA ILE A 199 -5.87 -24.18 4.92
C ILE A 199 -6.86 -23.58 3.91
N ASN A 200 -7.31 -24.36 2.91
CA ASN A 200 -8.24 -23.88 1.90
C ASN A 200 -9.65 -23.72 2.49
N THR A 201 -10.07 -24.64 3.37
CA THR A 201 -11.30 -24.50 4.18
C THR A 201 -11.26 -23.23 5.02
N VAL A 202 -10.16 -22.98 5.75
CA VAL A 202 -10.00 -21.78 6.58
C VAL A 202 -10.00 -20.50 5.74
N LEU A 203 -9.31 -20.48 4.60
CA LEU A 203 -9.31 -19.33 3.69
C LEU A 203 -10.71 -19.08 3.09
N ARG A 204 -11.46 -20.12 2.70
CA ARG A 204 -12.84 -20.00 2.20
C ARG A 204 -13.75 -19.32 3.22
N ILE A 205 -13.73 -19.78 4.48
CA ILE A 205 -14.45 -19.15 5.61
C ILE A 205 -14.02 -17.69 5.80
N CYS A 206 -12.72 -17.39 5.69
CA CYS A 206 -12.21 -16.03 5.87
C CYS A 206 -12.61 -15.08 4.75
N ILE A 207 -12.79 -15.57 3.51
CA ILE A 207 -13.26 -14.78 2.37
C ILE A 207 -14.75 -14.49 2.53
N GLU A 208 -15.58 -15.52 2.72
CA GLU A 208 -17.05 -15.39 2.82
C GLU A 208 -17.51 -14.52 3.99
N ARG A 209 -16.79 -14.58 5.12
CA ARG A 209 -17.09 -13.80 6.33
C ARG A 209 -16.31 -12.49 6.41
N ASP A 210 -15.57 -12.14 5.36
CA ASP A 210 -14.87 -10.86 5.22
C ASP A 210 -13.82 -10.65 6.35
N TRP A 211 -13.21 -11.75 6.80
CA TRP A 211 -12.30 -11.82 7.94
C TRP A 211 -10.85 -11.52 7.53
N LYS A 212 -10.33 -10.41 8.02
CA LYS A 212 -8.94 -9.94 7.79
C LYS A 212 -7.83 -10.79 8.43
N GLY A 213 -8.21 -11.80 9.21
CA GLY A 213 -7.35 -12.64 10.04
C GLY A 213 -8.16 -13.82 10.55
N PHE A 214 -7.53 -14.77 11.23
CA PHE A 214 -8.18 -15.98 11.73
C PHE A 214 -7.87 -16.19 13.22
N ASP A 215 -8.83 -16.74 13.96
CA ASP A 215 -8.69 -17.21 15.33
C ASP A 215 -9.54 -18.47 15.50
N ALA A 216 -8.97 -19.55 16.03
CA ALA A 216 -9.65 -20.84 16.11
C ALA A 216 -10.93 -20.78 16.97
N SER A 217 -10.99 -19.85 17.93
CA SER A 217 -12.16 -19.59 18.77
C SER A 217 -13.40 -19.15 17.98
N TRP A 218 -13.25 -18.56 16.79
CA TRP A 218 -14.37 -18.05 15.99
C TRP A 218 -15.15 -19.15 15.26
N LEU A 219 -14.58 -20.35 15.13
CA LEU A 219 -15.22 -21.51 14.51
C LEU A 219 -16.46 -22.00 15.26
N ALA A 220 -16.59 -21.70 16.56
CA ALA A 220 -17.74 -22.07 17.38
C ALA A 220 -19.09 -21.53 16.84
N ASN A 221 -19.05 -20.46 16.03
CA ASN A 221 -20.22 -19.82 15.41
C ASN A 221 -20.26 -20.03 13.87
N VAL A 222 -19.53 -21.00 13.33
CA VAL A 222 -19.48 -21.32 11.90
C VAL A 222 -19.93 -22.76 11.70
N ASN A 223 -20.80 -23.01 10.72
CA ASN A 223 -21.21 -24.36 10.36
C ASN A 223 -20.15 -25.02 9.46
N LEU A 224 -19.18 -25.71 10.06
CA LEU A 224 -18.08 -26.35 9.31
C LEU A 224 -18.56 -27.35 8.24
N SER A 225 -19.75 -27.92 8.37
CA SER A 225 -20.29 -28.89 7.39
C SER A 225 -20.56 -28.29 6.01
N GLU A 226 -20.77 -26.97 5.92
CA GLU A 226 -20.92 -26.24 4.65
C GLU A 226 -19.59 -26.12 3.88
N TYR A 227 -18.46 -26.37 4.55
CA TYR A 227 -17.10 -26.16 4.03
C TYR A 227 -16.30 -27.46 3.85
N GLN A 228 -16.87 -28.61 4.23
CA GLN A 228 -16.29 -29.93 4.01
C GLN A 228 -16.89 -30.55 2.75
N GLU A 229 -16.06 -30.72 1.72
CA GLU A 229 -16.46 -31.49 0.54
C GLU A 229 -16.62 -32.96 0.94
N GLN A 230 -17.79 -33.54 0.60
CA GLN A 230 -18.08 -34.93 0.91
C GLN A 230 -17.08 -35.84 0.19
N THR A 231 -16.17 -36.46 0.93
CA THR A 231 -15.37 -37.57 0.42
C THR A 231 -16.31 -38.73 0.11
N GLN A 232 -16.67 -38.86 -1.16
CA GLN A 232 -17.45 -40.00 -1.65
C GLN A 232 -16.69 -41.28 -1.30
N GLN A 233 -17.27 -42.07 -0.40
CA GLN A 233 -16.76 -43.39 -0.08
C GLN A 233 -16.93 -44.26 -1.33
N THR A 234 -15.82 -44.66 -1.93
CA THR A 234 -15.80 -45.66 -3.00
C THR A 234 -16.28 -46.99 -2.43
N ILE A 235 -17.55 -47.31 -2.68
CA ILE A 235 -18.14 -48.61 -2.41
C ILE A 235 -17.35 -49.65 -3.24
N PRO A 236 -16.83 -50.74 -2.64
CA PRO A 236 -16.11 -51.75 -3.39
C PRO A 236 -17.06 -52.48 -4.34
N GLU A 237 -16.70 -52.48 -5.63
CA GLU A 237 -17.45 -53.10 -6.72
C GLU A 237 -17.57 -54.62 -6.52
N GLN A 238 -18.79 -55.14 -6.30
CA GLN A 238 -19.06 -56.57 -6.36
C GLN A 238 -19.44 -57.00 -7.79
N PRO A 239 -18.94 -58.15 -8.28
CA PRO A 239 -19.15 -58.57 -9.66
C PRO A 239 -20.61 -58.96 -9.92
N ALA A 240 -21.15 -58.47 -11.03
CA ALA A 240 -22.53 -58.73 -11.45
C ALA A 240 -22.79 -60.22 -11.73
N THR A 241 -23.73 -60.82 -10.99
CA THR A 241 -24.22 -62.16 -11.29
C THR A 241 -25.23 -62.12 -12.45
N GLN A 242 -24.92 -62.85 -13.53
CA GLN A 242 -25.74 -62.90 -14.73
C GLN A 242 -27.06 -63.64 -14.48
N PHE A 243 -28.20 -62.93 -14.53
CA PHE A 243 -29.52 -63.56 -14.56
C PHE A 243 -29.78 -64.20 -15.93
N LYS A 244 -29.82 -65.53 -15.99
CA LYS A 244 -30.26 -66.29 -17.18
C LYS A 244 -31.77 -66.15 -17.37
N GLY A 245 -32.18 -65.46 -18.43
CA GLY A 245 -33.58 -65.41 -18.83
C GLY A 245 -34.10 -66.77 -19.31
N VAL A 246 -35.16 -67.29 -18.68
CA VAL A 246 -35.86 -68.50 -19.13
C VAL A 246 -36.93 -68.11 -20.16
N ALA A 247 -36.71 -68.49 -21.42
CA ALA A 247 -37.68 -68.29 -22.49
C ALA A 247 -38.87 -69.24 -22.33
N LYS A 248 -40.02 -68.73 -21.88
CA LYS A 248 -41.30 -69.46 -21.94
C LYS A 248 -41.84 -69.44 -23.37
N LYS A 249 -41.86 -70.60 -24.03
CA LYS A 249 -42.57 -70.80 -25.31
C LYS A 249 -44.08 -70.61 -25.08
N PHE A 250 -44.71 -69.76 -25.88
CA PHE A 250 -46.15 -69.86 -26.16
C PHE A 250 -46.34 -70.51 -27.54
N LYS A 251 -47.30 -71.43 -27.63
CA LYS A 251 -47.54 -72.26 -28.81
C LYS A 251 -49.03 -72.32 -29.14
N GLY A 252 -49.40 -71.69 -30.25
CA GLY A 252 -50.47 -72.08 -31.21
C GLY A 252 -51.94 -72.09 -30.74
N MET A 253 -52.84 -72.01 -31.74
CA MET A 253 -54.29 -72.19 -31.64
C MET A 253 -55.03 -71.19 -30.71
N ASP A 254 -56.32 -70.88 -30.84
CA ASP A 254 -57.36 -71.21 -31.83
C ASP A 254 -58.33 -70.00 -31.85
N GLN A 255 -58.93 -69.57 -32.97
CA GLN A 255 -58.88 -70.07 -34.35
C GLN A 255 -58.43 -68.94 -35.30
#